data_AF-A0A6M3LRE5-F1
#
_entry.id   AF-A0A6M3LRE5-F1
#
_cell.length_a   1.000
_cell.length_b   1.000
_cell.length_c   1.000
_cell.angle_alpha   90.00
_cell.angle_beta   90.00
_cell.angle_gamma   90.00
#
_symmetry.space_group_name_H-M   'P 1'
#
loop_
_entity.id
_entity.type
_entity.pdbx_description
1 polymer ?
#
loop_
_entity_poly.entity_id
_entity_poly.type
_entity_poly.pdbx_seq_one_letter_code
_entity_poly.pdbx_strand_id
1 'polypeptide(L)' 'MLTLYIENTGTVNGVTDYKYVVMTDAEKIAEGRIKGHKWSDGWRQLVKMIAEESHE' A
#
# COMPACT_ATOMS: atom_id res chain seq x y z
N MET A 1 3.25 -8.26 15.16
CA MET A 1 3.99 -8.37 13.87
C MET A 1 3.22 -7.61 12.80
N LEU A 2 3.86 -6.70 12.07
CA LEU A 2 3.22 -5.97 10.98
C LEU A 2 3.34 -6.78 9.68
N THR A 3 2.21 -7.04 9.02
CA THR A 3 2.15 -7.72 7.72
C THR A 3 1.50 -6.81 6.69
N LEU A 4 2.12 -6.70 5.52
CA LEU A 4 1.64 -5.86 4.42
C LEU A 4 1.43 -6.71 3.17
N TYR A 5 0.18 -6.76 2.70
CA TYR A 5 -0.20 -7.40 1.45
C TYR A 5 -0.39 -6.34 0.38
N ILE A 6 0.22 -6.54 -0.78
CA ILE A 6 0.02 -5.68 -1.95
C ILE A 6 -0.27 -6.53 -3.17
N GLU A 7 -1.32 -6.12 -3.87
CA GLU A 7 -1.78 -6.74 -5.11
C GLU A 7 -1.66 -5.72 -6.25
N ASN A 8 -0.97 -6.10 -7.33
CA ASN A 8 -1.03 -5.37 -8.59
C ASN A 8 -2.40 -5.62 -9.24
N THR A 9 -3.18 -4.57 -9.43
CA THR A 9 -4.53 -4.63 -10.00
C THR A 9 -4.60 -4.26 -11.47
N GLY A 10 -3.50 -3.79 -12.06
CA GLY A 10 -3.39 -3.45 -13.46
C GLY A 10 -2.17 -2.59 -13.76
N THR A 11 -1.51 -2.85 -14.88
CA THR A 11 -0.38 -2.05 -15.38
C THR A 11 -0.69 -1.57 -16.80
N VAL A 12 -0.64 -0.26 -17.03
CA VAL A 12 -0.84 0.37 -18.34
C VAL A 12 0.28 1.39 -18.57
N ASN A 13 0.99 1.30 -19.69
CA ASN A 13 2.08 2.23 -20.05
C ASN A 13 3.14 2.44 -18.95
N GLY A 14 3.48 1.38 -18.21
CA GLY A 14 4.48 1.42 -17.13
C GLY A 14 3.98 2.06 -15.82
N VAL A 15 2.70 2.39 -15.76
CA VAL A 15 2.00 2.87 -14.58
C VAL A 15 1.17 1.73 -14.00
N THR A 16 1.25 1.52 -12.70
CA THR A 16 0.58 0.39 -12.04
C THR A 16 -0.32 0.85 -10.91
N ASP A 17 -1.50 0.23 -10.84
CA ASP A 17 -2.46 0.40 -9.77
C ASP A 17 -2.33 -0.73 -8.75
N TYR A 18 -2.31 -0.39 -7.47
CA TYR A 18 -2.17 -1.35 -6.38
C TYR A 18 -3.36 -1.30 -5.43
N LYS A 19 -3.74 -2.46 -4.92
CA LYS A 19 -4.48 -2.58 -3.65
C LYS A 19 -3.52 -2.98 -2.56
N TYR A 20 -3.74 -2.48 -1.35
CA TYR A 20 -2.98 -2.90 -0.20
C TYR A 20 -3.86 -3.17 1.02
N VAL A 21 -3.37 -4.07 1.87
CA VAL A 21 -3.95 -4.39 3.17
C VAL A 21 -2.82 -4.47 4.18
N VAL A 22 -2.96 -3.72 5.27
CA VAL A 22 -2.05 -3.72 6.42
C VAL A 22 -2.70 -4.47 7.56
N MET A 23 -1.96 -5.40 8.15
CA MET A 23 -2.42 -6.18 9.28
C MET A 23 -1.41 -6.13 10.43
N THR A 24 -1.90 -6.12 11.67
CA THR A 24 -1.11 -6.39 12.87
C THR A 24 -1.71 -7.58 13.61
N ASP A 25 -0.89 -8.56 13.98
CA ASP A 25 -1.32 -9.71 14.81
C ASP A 25 -2.62 -10.39 14.30
N ALA A 26 -2.73 -10.49 12.97
CA ALA A 26 -3.86 -11.01 12.20
C ALA A 26 -5.12 -10.12 12.14
N GLU A 27 -5.09 -8.91 12.69
CA GLU A 27 -6.14 -7.90 12.56
C GLU A 27 -5.84 -6.94 11.41
N LYS A 28 -6.83 -6.65 10.55
CA LYS A 28 -6.71 -5.65 9.48
C LYS A 28 -6.83 -4.25 10.07
N ILE A 29 -5.77 -3.46 9.97
CA ILE A 29 -5.72 -2.09 10.50
C ILE A 29 -5.86 -1.01 9.43
N ALA A 30 -5.49 -1.31 8.17
CA ALA A 30 -5.68 -0.39 7.06
C ALA A 30 -5.86 -1.13 5.73
N GLU A 31 -6.58 -0.51 4.79
CA GLU A 31 -6.64 -0.96 3.40
C GLU A 31 -6.81 0.23 2.47
N GLY A 32 -6.33 0.11 1.24
CA GLY A 32 -6.47 1.20 0.30
C GLY A 32 -6.08 0.84 -1.13
N ARG A 33 -6.14 1.87 -2.00
CA ARG A 33 -5.77 1.78 -3.40
C ARG A 33 -4.79 2.90 -3.75
N ILE A 34 -3.69 2.51 -4.37
CA ILE A 34 -2.72 3.43 -4.96
C ILE A 34 -2.94 3.39 -6.45
N LYS A 35 -3.38 4.52 -7.03
CA LYS A 35 -3.57 4.65 -8.48
C LYS A 35 -2.39 5.38 -9.09
N GLY A 36 -1.88 4.89 -10.21
CA GLY A 36 -1.09 5.74 -11.07
C GLY A 36 0.40 5.87 -10.72
N HIS A 37 1.02 4.86 -10.10
CA HIS A 37 2.42 4.97 -9.67
C HIS A 37 3.34 3.97 -10.37
N LYS A 38 4.59 4.38 -10.61
CA LYS A 38 5.66 3.42 -10.91
C LYS A 38 5.90 2.58 -9.66
N TRP A 39 6.14 1.28 -9.84
CA TRP A 39 6.30 0.31 -8.74
C TRP A 39 7.28 0.78 -7.64
N SER A 40 8.37 1.47 -8.02
CA SER A 40 9.36 2.00 -7.08
C SER A 40 8.84 3.11 -6.16
N ASP A 41 7.84 3.88 -6.59
CA ASP A 41 7.33 5.05 -5.88
C ASP A 41 6.12 4.69 -5.02
N GLY A 42 5.30 3.75 -5.49
CA GLY A 42 4.08 3.32 -4.79
C GLY A 42 4.35 2.77 -3.39
N TRP A 43 5.39 1.92 -3.23
CA TRP A 43 5.75 1.38 -1.92
C TRP A 43 6.22 2.43 -0.92
N ARG A 44 6.97 3.44 -1.37
CA ARG A 44 7.46 4.51 -0.47
C ARG A 44 6.33 5.37 0.03
N GLN A 45 5.38 5.74 -0.83
CA GLN A 45 4.19 6.49 -0.43
C GLN A 45 3.32 5.70 0.55
N LEU A 46 3.16 4.40 0.31
CA LEU A 46 2.36 3.53 1.16
C LEU A 46 2.94 3.39 2.57
N VAL A 47 4.25 3.16 2.67
CA VAL A 47 4.95 3.14 3.96
C VAL A 47 4.83 4.49 4.66
N LYS A 48 4.91 5.59 3.91
CA LYS A 48 4.78 6.94 4.46
C LYS A 48 3.37 7.21 5.01
N MET A 49 2.32 6.82 4.28
CA MET A 49 0.94 6.92 4.75
C MET A 49 0.70 6.10 6.03
N ILE A 50 1.17 4.85 6.07
CA ILE A 50 1.05 4.00 7.27
C ILE A 50 1.77 4.63 8.46
N ALA A 51 2.97 5.20 8.23
CA ALA A 51 3.72 5.89 9.27
C ALA A 51 3.00 7.16 9.76
N GLU A 52 2.39 7.93 8.87
CA GLU A 52 1.64 9.15 9.19
C GLU A 52 0.34 8.84 9.97
N GLU A 53 -0.42 7.80 9.60
CA GLU A 53 -1.63 7.36 10.33
C GLU A 53 -1.33 6.80 11.72
N SER A 54 -0.11 6.32 11.98
CA SER A 54 0.29 5.80 13.30
C SER A 54 0.70 6.87 14.33
N HIS A 55 0.70 8.15 13.92
CA HIS A 55 1.14 9.28 14.74
C HIS A 55 -0.01 10.20 15.24
N GLU A 56 -1.26 9.86 14.95
CA GLU A 56 -2.47 10.50 15.52
C GLU A 56 -3.15 9.59 16.56
#